data_AF-L1IZC5-F1
#
_entry.id   AF-L1IZC5-F1
#
_cell.length_a   1.000
_cell.length_b   1.000
_cell.length_c   1.000
_cell.angle_alpha   90.00
_cell.angle_beta   90.00
_cell.angle_gamma   90.00
#
_symmetry.space_group_name_H-M   'P 1'
#
loop_
_entity.id
_entity.type
_entity.pdbx_description
1 polymer ?
#
loop_
_entity_poly.entity_id
_entity_poly.type
_entity_poly.pdbx_seq_one_letter_code
_entity_poly.pdbx_strand_id
1 'polypeptide(L)'
;QNFLLVTDAHMLSRLLYPNPVCILSVCCQRTSSEQQASQQDRNVMVLSWLTATDNYGSFICSVKRSRHSLSLMLTSRKFVLGVPVHGMEEVLRQMGGESGRDSDKIAKLGL
;
A
#
# COMPACT_ATOMS: atom_id res chain seq x y z
N GLN A 1 16.65 -0.18 10.11
CA GLN A 1 15.52 0.77 10.19
C GLN A 1 14.81 0.51 11.51
N ASN A 2 14.73 1.53 12.37
CA ASN A 2 14.03 1.42 13.64
C ASN A 2 12.57 1.80 13.41
N PHE A 3 11.64 0.86 13.60
CA PHE A 3 10.22 1.14 13.57
C PHE A 3 9.78 1.53 14.98
N LEU A 4 9.07 2.65 15.12
CA LEU A 4 8.39 2.99 16.35
C LEU A 4 7.07 2.21 16.38
N LEU A 5 6.93 1.28 17.32
CA LEU A 5 5.66 0.60 17.53
C LEU A 5 4.73 1.54 18.30
N VAL A 6 3.69 2.05 17.62
CA VAL A 6 2.73 3.01 18.20
C VAL A 6 1.65 2.30 19.04
N THR A 7 1.36 1.03 18.74
CA THR A 7 0.27 0.27 19.37
C THR A 7 0.71 -1.14 19.72
N ASP A 8 0.23 -1.66 20.84
CA ASP A 8 0.41 -3.07 21.20
C ASP A 8 -0.16 -4.02 20.13
N ALA A 9 0.39 -5.22 20.06
CA ALA A 9 0.02 -6.22 19.04
C ALA A 9 -1.50 -6.53 19.02
N HIS A 10 -2.15 -6.56 20.19
CA HIS A 10 -3.59 -6.82 20.32
C HIS A 10 -4.48 -5.60 20.01
N MET A 11 -3.89 -4.48 19.58
CA MET A 11 -4.59 -3.24 19.25
C MET A 11 -4.27 -2.73 17.83
N LEU A 12 -3.55 -3.51 17.01
CA LEU A 12 -3.10 -3.08 15.69
C LEU A 12 -4.26 -2.68 14.77
N SER A 13 -5.37 -3.39 14.84
CA SER A 13 -6.54 -3.12 13.99
C SER A 13 -7.30 -1.84 14.35
N ARG A 14 -7.02 -1.21 15.50
CA ARG A 14 -7.71 0.03 15.92
C ARG A 14 -7.51 1.17 14.91
N LEU A 15 -6.39 1.17 14.20
CA LEU A 15 -6.13 2.12 13.11
C LEU A 15 -7.15 2.00 11.96
N LEU A 16 -7.76 0.83 11.79
CA LEU A 16 -8.71 0.54 10.72
C LEU A 16 -10.18 0.62 11.15
N TYR A 17 -10.46 0.75 12.46
CA TYR A 17 -11.82 0.90 12.98
C TYR A 17 -12.60 2.10 12.43
N PRO A 18 -12.00 3.29 12.22
CA PRO A 18 -12.73 4.38 11.57
C PRO A 18 -12.96 4.13 10.07
N ASN A 19 -12.54 2.96 9.55
CA ASN A 19 -12.55 2.58 8.15
C ASN A 19 -11.93 3.67 7.25
N PRO A 20 -10.66 4.04 7.50
CA PRO A 20 -10.04 5.12 6.76
C PRO A 20 -9.75 4.71 5.32
N VAL A 21 -9.72 5.69 4.43
CA VAL A 21 -9.08 5.52 3.12
C VAL A 21 -7.60 5.29 3.36
N CYS A 22 -7.04 4.22 2.80
CA CYS A 22 -5.65 3.83 2.99
C CYS A 22 -4.84 3.95 1.69
N ILE A 23 -3.52 4.05 1.84
CA ILE A 23 -2.54 3.88 0.78
C ILE A 23 -2.00 2.46 0.88
N LEU A 24 -2.14 1.67 -0.18
CA LEU A 24 -1.55 0.35 -0.31
C LEU A 24 -0.26 0.45 -1.14
N SER A 25 0.87 0.22 -0.47
CA SER A 25 2.20 0.18 -1.09
C SER A 25 2.64 -1.27 -1.27
N VAL A 26 3.11 -1.61 -2.46
CA VAL A 26 3.57 -2.96 -2.81
C VAL A 26 4.94 -2.90 -3.47
N CYS A 27 5.76 -3.92 -3.22
CA CYS A 27 7.10 -4.03 -3.79
C CYS A 27 7.40 -5.49 -4.13
N CYS A 28 7.87 -5.73 -5.35
CA CYS A 28 8.35 -7.02 -5.81
C CYS A 28 9.88 -7.07 -5.67
N GLN A 29 10.39 -7.85 -4.72
CA GLN A 29 11.81 -8.17 -4.68
C GLN A 29 12.06 -9.37 -5.59
N ARG A 30 12.69 -9.14 -6.76
CA ARG A 30 13.24 -10.24 -7.55
C ARG A 30 14.51 -10.74 -6.89
N THR A 31 14.48 -11.99 -6.42
CA THR A 31 15.64 -12.67 -5.83
C THR A 31 16.52 -13.26 -6.92
N SER A 32 17.41 -12.47 -7.53
CA SER A 32 18.76 -12.89 -8.00
C SER A 32 19.45 -11.79 -8.82
N SER A 33 20.65 -11.40 -8.36
CA SER A 33 21.81 -10.95 -9.16
C SER A 33 21.74 -9.77 -10.13
N GLU A 34 20.72 -8.92 -10.14
CA GLU A 34 20.77 -7.66 -10.91
C GLU A 34 20.54 -6.44 -10.00
N GLN A 35 21.65 -5.76 -9.69
CA GLN A 35 21.68 -4.47 -9.03
C GLN A 35 21.12 -3.40 -9.97
N GLN A 36 19.78 -3.31 -10.05
CA GLN A 36 19.03 -2.10 -10.35
C GLN A 36 17.56 -2.46 -10.14
N ALA A 37 17.02 -2.12 -8.96
CA ALA A 37 15.58 -2.17 -8.73
C ALA A 37 14.93 -1.30 -9.81
N SER A 38 14.32 -1.92 -10.80
CA SER A 38 13.67 -1.18 -11.86
C SER A 38 12.51 -0.39 -11.24
N GLN A 39 12.27 0.83 -11.70
CA GLN A 39 11.17 1.69 -11.21
C GLN A 39 9.79 0.98 -11.27
N GLN A 40 9.66 -0.10 -12.04
CA GLN A 40 8.45 -0.93 -12.18
C GLN A 40 8.22 -1.94 -11.04
N ASP A 41 9.17 -2.15 -10.13
CA ASP A 41 9.04 -3.18 -9.11
C ASP A 41 8.25 -2.73 -7.87
N ARG A 42 7.85 -1.46 -7.80
CA ARG A 42 7.09 -0.89 -6.68
C ARG A 42 5.93 -0.05 -7.18
N ASN A 43 4.83 -0.06 -6.44
CA ASN A 43 3.66 0.73 -6.77
C ASN A 43 2.86 1.12 -5.53
N VAL A 44 2.09 2.21 -5.67
CA VAL A 44 1.14 2.69 -4.67
C VAL A 44 -0.26 2.81 -5.27
N MET A 45 -1.29 2.54 -4.47
CA MET A 45 -2.68 2.78 -4.83
C MET A 45 -3.52 3.18 -3.63
N VAL A 46 -4.63 3.87 -3.90
CA VAL A 46 -5.65 4.13 -2.89
C VAL A 46 -6.52 2.88 -2.68
N LEU A 47 -6.76 2.52 -1.44
CA LEU A 47 -7.60 1.40 -1.01
C LEU A 47 -8.60 1.90 0.04
N SER A 48 -9.90 1.84 -0.26
CA SER A 48 -10.98 2.26 0.66
C SER A 48 -11.96 1.14 1.01
N TRP A 49 -11.88 0.00 0.32
CA TRP A 49 -12.76 -1.14 0.55
C TRP A 49 -12.00 -2.18 1.36
N LEU A 50 -11.90 -1.94 2.67
CA LEU A 50 -11.29 -2.85 3.62
C LEU A 50 -12.08 -2.90 4.93
N THR A 51 -11.90 -3.96 5.70
CA THR A 51 -12.36 -4.02 7.09
C THR A 51 -11.42 -4.91 7.89
N ALA A 52 -11.11 -4.51 9.12
CA ALA A 52 -10.42 -5.38 10.06
C ALA A 52 -11.28 -6.62 10.36
N THR A 53 -10.63 -7.77 10.56
CA THR A 53 -11.28 -9.04 10.91
C THR A 53 -11.04 -9.45 12.36
N ASP A 54 -9.95 -8.99 12.96
CA ASP A 54 -9.61 -9.21 14.36
C ASP A 54 -8.91 -7.97 14.94
N ASN A 55 -8.35 -8.07 16.14
CA ASN A 55 -7.61 -6.97 16.79
C ASN A 55 -6.09 -7.05 16.59
N TYR A 56 -5.60 -8.08 15.91
CA TYR A 56 -4.19 -8.41 15.73
C TYR A 56 -3.61 -7.95 14.38
N GLY A 57 -4.34 -7.07 13.68
CA GLY A 57 -3.92 -6.51 12.40
C GLY A 57 -4.36 -7.30 11.18
N SER A 58 -5.20 -8.34 11.34
CA SER A 58 -5.80 -9.02 10.19
C SER A 58 -6.93 -8.17 9.61
N PHE A 59 -6.99 -8.09 8.28
CA PHE A 59 -8.05 -7.40 7.57
C PHE A 59 -8.36 -8.11 6.24
N ILE A 60 -9.57 -7.86 5.74
CA ILE A 60 -9.97 -8.21 4.38
C ILE A 60 -10.12 -6.95 3.55
N CYS A 61 -9.82 -7.02 2.26
CA CYS A 61 -10.05 -5.91 1.35
C CYS A 61 -10.48 -6.40 -0.03
N SER A 62 -11.12 -5.50 -0.78
CA SER A 62 -11.52 -5.74 -2.16
C SER A 62 -10.60 -4.97 -3.11
N VAL A 63 -9.94 -5.70 -4.01
CA VAL A 63 -9.05 -5.13 -5.03
C VAL A 63 -9.49 -5.61 -6.40
N LYS A 64 -9.72 -4.66 -7.32
CA LYS A 64 -10.07 -4.98 -8.72
C LYS A 64 -8.93 -5.75 -9.39
N ARG A 65 -9.26 -6.86 -10.05
CA ARG A 65 -8.30 -7.77 -10.74
C ARG A 65 -7.35 -7.06 -11.71
N SER A 66 -7.81 -6.00 -12.38
CA SER A 66 -7.02 -5.27 -13.37
C SER A 66 -5.98 -4.33 -12.78
N ARG A 67 -5.95 -4.11 -11.45
CA ARG A 67 -4.99 -3.20 -10.81
C ARG A 67 -3.58 -3.79 -10.85
N HIS A 68 -2.62 -3.01 -11.32
CA HIS A 68 -1.21 -3.41 -11.37
C HIS A 68 -0.69 -3.85 -10.00
N SER A 69 -1.09 -3.15 -8.92
CA SER A 69 -0.73 -3.50 -7.55
C SER A 69 -1.11 -4.93 -7.16
N LEU A 70 -2.23 -5.47 -7.68
CA LEU A 70 -2.64 -6.84 -7.38
C LEU A 70 -1.62 -7.85 -7.92
N SER A 71 -1.13 -7.64 -9.14
CA SER A 71 -0.11 -8.51 -9.73
C SER A 71 1.16 -8.52 -8.88
N LEU A 72 1.63 -7.34 -8.43
CA LEU A 72 2.81 -7.21 -7.58
C LEU A 72 2.58 -7.81 -6.18
N MET A 73 1.40 -7.64 -5.60
CA MET A 73 1.03 -8.17 -4.29
C MET A 73 0.98 -9.70 -4.30
N LEU A 74 0.45 -10.32 -5.37
CA LEU A 74 0.38 -11.77 -5.50
C LEU A 74 1.77 -12.41 -5.69
N THR A 75 2.71 -11.72 -6.34
CA THR A 75 4.09 -12.17 -6.51
C THR A 75 4.90 -12.01 -5.23
N SER A 76 4.85 -10.84 -4.60
CA SER A 76 5.70 -10.52 -3.44
C SER A 76 5.17 -11.03 -2.11
N ARG A 77 3.85 -11.20 -1.99
CA ARG A 77 3.12 -11.48 -0.72
C ARG A 77 3.45 -10.47 0.39
N LYS A 78 3.95 -9.29 0.03
CA LYS A 78 4.32 -8.21 0.95
C LYS A 78 3.62 -6.93 0.52
N PHE A 79 3.10 -6.22 1.51
CA PHE A 79 2.49 -4.92 1.31
C PHE A 79 2.65 -4.09 2.58
N VAL A 80 2.47 -2.78 2.42
CA VAL A 80 2.35 -1.84 3.54
C VAL A 80 1.03 -1.10 3.35
N LEU A 81 0.28 -0.97 4.44
CA LEU A 81 -0.93 -0.17 4.49
C LEU A 81 -0.63 1.11 5.28
N GLY A 82 -0.71 2.26 4.61
CA GLY A 82 -0.53 3.58 5.22
C GLY A 82 -1.86 4.30 5.37
N VAL A 83 -2.05 5.00 6.49
CA VAL A 83 -3.19 5.89 6.67
C VAL A 83 -2.75 7.30 6.30
N PRO A 84 -3.28 7.91 5.23
CA PRO A 84 -2.99 9.28 4.87
C PRO A 84 -3.53 10.25 5.93
N VAL A 85 -2.87 11.38 6.07
CA VAL A 85 -3.28 12.46 6.97
C VAL A 85 -4.02 13.56 6.22
N HIS A 86 -4.66 14.45 6.98
CA HIS A 86 -5.26 15.66 6.41
C HIS A 86 -4.24 16.47 5.61
N GLY A 87 -4.65 16.99 4.45
CA GLY A 87 -3.78 17.69 3.49
C GLY A 87 -3.22 16.80 2.37
N MET A 88 -3.40 15.48 2.44
CA MET A 88 -2.96 14.54 1.39
C MET A 88 -4.04 14.24 0.34
N GLU A 89 -5.17 14.92 0.36
CA GLU A 89 -6.35 14.61 -0.47
C GLU A 89 -6.00 14.66 -1.98
N GLU A 90 -5.22 15.66 -2.39
CA GLU A 90 -4.80 15.82 -3.78
C GLU A 90 -3.81 14.72 -4.21
N VAL A 91 -2.90 14.31 -3.33
CA VAL A 91 -1.97 13.20 -3.58
C VAL A 91 -2.74 11.89 -3.75
N LEU A 92 -3.75 11.64 -2.90
CA LEU A 92 -4.61 10.46 -3.02
C LEU A 92 -5.40 10.46 -4.33
N ARG A 93 -5.96 11.62 -4.72
CA ARG A 93 -6.70 11.78 -5.97
C ARG A 93 -5.82 11.46 -7.18
N GLN A 94 -4.60 12.02 -7.24
CA GLN A 94 -3.64 11.75 -8.31
C GLN A 94 -3.20 10.28 -8.31
N MET A 95 -2.90 9.72 -7.14
CA MET A 95 -2.52 8.32 -6.98
C MET A 95 -3.59 7.34 -7.48
N GLY A 96 -4.87 7.63 -7.20
CA GLY A 96 -6.00 6.79 -7.60
C GLY A 96 -6.39 6.90 -9.07
N GLY A 97 -6.13 8.07 -9.68
CA GLY A 97 -6.48 8.38 -11.07
C GLY A 97 -5.56 7.73 -12.12
N GLU A 98 -4.34 7.35 -11.73
CA GLU A 98 -3.34 6.83 -12.66
C GLU A 98 -3.05 5.33 -12.46
N SER A 99 -2.47 4.72 -13.50
CA SER A 99 -2.01 3.32 -13.48
C SER A 99 -0.52 3.28 -13.18
N GLY A 100 -0.11 2.41 -12.26
CA GLY A 100 1.30 2.18 -11.93
C GLY A 100 2.04 1.33 -12.96
N ARG A 101 1.34 0.84 -13.99
CA ARG A 101 1.96 0.13 -15.11
C ARG A 101 2.74 1.08 -16.02
N ASP A 102 2.27 2.31 -16.12
CA ASP A 102 2.67 3.27 -17.14
C ASP A 102 3.54 4.41 -16.55
N SER A 103 3.63 4.50 -15.22
CA SER A 103 4.37 5.57 -14.53
C SER A 103 4.85 5.15 -13.14
N ASP A 104 6.03 5.64 -12.74
CA ASP A 104 6.50 5.56 -11.35
C ASP A 104 5.77 6.63 -10.51
N LYS A 105 4.67 6.21 -9.89
CA LYS A 105 3.87 7.07 -9.03
C LYS A 105 4.62 7.57 -7.80
N ILE A 106 5.56 6.79 -7.28
CA ILE A 106 6.27 7.13 -6.05
C ILE A 106 7.20 8.31 -6.34
N ALA A 107 8.01 8.20 -7.40
CA ALA A 107 8.85 9.29 -7.86
C ALA A 107 8.04 10.54 -8.26
N LYS A 108 6.91 10.37 -8.95
CA LYS A 108 6.06 11.47 -9.41
C LYS A 108 5.38 12.24 -8.26
N LEU A 109 4.93 11.52 -7.23
CA LEU A 109 4.22 12.11 -6.09
C LEU A 109 5.16 12.60 -4.97
N GLY A 110 6.48 12.38 -5.11
CA GLY A 110 7.46 12.76 -4.10
C GLY A 110 7.34 11.96 -2.80
N LEU A 111 6.95 10.68 -2.91
CA LEU A 111 6.76 9.75 -1.79
C LEU A 111 7.97 8.83 -1.55
#